data_AF-A0A3C1S2W7-F1
#
_entry.id   AF-A0A3C1S2W7-F1
#
_cell.length_a   1.000
_cell.length_b   1.000
_cell.length_c   1.000
_cell.angle_alpha   90.00
_cell.angle_beta   90.00
_cell.angle_gamma   90.00
#
_symmetry.space_group_name_H-M   'P 1'
#
loop_
_entity.id
_entity.type
_entity.pdbx_description
1 polymer ?
#
loop_
_entity_poly.entity_id
_entity_poly.type
_entity_poly.pdbx_seq_one_letter_code
_entity_poly.pdbx_strand_id
1 'polypeptide(L)' 'MQANPYITPIHIQPEWYFLFAYAILRRIPNKLGGVVALVLSVAIFYTLPLINSSIGKSKMFIPLNKLFF' A
#
# COMPACT_ATOMS: atom_id res chain seq x y z
N MET A 1 -0.62 21.44 -22.64
CA MET A 1 -0.89 22.31 -21.48
C MET A 1 0.42 22.53 -20.75
N GLN A 2 0.77 23.76 -20.41
CA GLN A 2 1.99 24.06 -19.65
C GLN A 2 1.71 23.90 -18.15
N ALA A 3 2.70 23.44 -17.38
CA ALA A 3 2.60 23.38 -15.93
C ALA A 3 2.64 24.80 -15.35
N ASN A 4 1.69 25.14 -14.47
CA ASN A 4 1.66 26.42 -13.78
C ASN A 4 1.87 26.19 -12.26
N PRO A 5 2.96 26.70 -11.66
CA PRO A 5 3.25 26.48 -10.23
C PRO A 5 2.28 27.21 -9.29
N TYR A 6 1.55 28.21 -9.76
CA TYR A 6 0.63 29.00 -8.93
C TYR A 6 -0.82 28.51 -8.96
N ILE A 7 -1.15 27.49 -9.78
CA ILE A 7 -2.52 27.02 -9.97
C ILE A 7 -2.60 25.51 -9.79
N THR A 8 -3.35 25.07 -8.79
CA THR A 8 -3.71 23.66 -8.57
C THR A 8 -5.11 23.38 -9.14
N PRO A 9 -5.29 22.42 -10.07
CA PRO A 9 -6.62 22.09 -10.57
C PRO A 9 -7.55 21.50 -9.47
N ILE A 10 -8.87 21.58 -9.67
CA ILE A 10 -9.86 21.15 -8.67
C ILE A 10 -9.90 19.63 -8.51
N HIS A 11 -9.69 18.88 -9.59
CA HIS A 11 -9.77 17.42 -9.61
C HIS A 11 -8.37 16.77 -9.67
N ILE A 12 -7.44 17.19 -8.81
CA ILE A 12 -6.11 16.58 -8.73
C ILE A 12 -6.23 15.16 -8.18
N GLN A 13 -5.77 14.21 -8.98
CA GLN A 13 -5.62 12.83 -8.59
C GLN A 13 -4.26 12.32 -9.06
N PRO A 14 -3.63 11.41 -8.28
CA PRO A 14 -2.44 10.74 -8.74
C PRO A 14 -2.79 9.68 -9.80
N GLU A 15 -1.76 9.10 -10.41
CA GLU A 15 -1.93 7.95 -11.31
C GLU A 15 -2.44 6.72 -10.54
N TRP A 16 -3.07 5.79 -11.26
CA TRP A 16 -3.83 4.69 -10.69
C TRP A 16 -3.02 3.80 -9.74
N TYR A 17 -1.75 3.53 -10.08
CA TYR A 17 -0.86 2.71 -9.27
C TYR A 17 -0.38 3.40 -7.99
N PHE A 18 -0.55 4.72 -7.87
CA PHE A 18 -0.25 5.49 -6.65
C PHE A 18 -1.48 5.71 -5.75
N LEU A 19 -2.67 5.28 -6.17
CA LEU A 19 -3.89 5.49 -5.38
C LEU A 19 -3.82 4.87 -3.99
N PHE A 20 -3.16 3.70 -3.83
CA PHE A 20 -3.01 3.06 -2.52
C PHE A 20 -2.20 3.95 -1.55
N ALA A 21 -1.10 4.53 -2.02
CA ALA A 21 -0.22 5.39 -1.24
C ALA A 21 -0.94 6.69 -0.86
N TYR A 22 -1.64 7.31 -1.81
CA TYR A 22 -2.46 8.51 -1.58
C TYR A 22 -3.57 8.26 -0.56
N ALA A 23 -4.24 7.11 -0.64
CA ALA A 23 -5.28 6.74 0.33
C ALA A 23 -4.71 6.64 1.76
N ILE A 24 -3.56 5.99 1.94
CA ILE A 24 -2.88 5.89 3.25
C ILE A 24 -2.50 7.28 3.78
N LEU A 25 -1.87 8.10 2.93
CA LEU A 25 -1.45 9.46 3.29
C LEU A 25 -2.62 10.36 3.69
N ARG A 26 -3.76 10.28 2.98
CA ARG A 26 -4.95 11.10 3.27
C ARG A 26 -5.72 10.60 4.49
N ARG A 27 -5.65 9.30 4.81
CA ARG A 27 -6.40 8.75 5.96
C ARG A 27 -5.79 9.17 7.30
N ILE A 28 -4.49 9.43 7.35
CA ILE A 28 -3.77 9.76 8.58
C ILE A 28 -3.63 11.29 8.69
N PRO A 29 -4.29 11.95 9.67
CA PRO A 29 -4.25 13.41 9.84
C PRO A 29 -2.94 13.90 10.49
N ASN A 30 -1.81 13.26 10.18
CA ASN A 30 -0.48 13.61 10.69
C ASN A 30 0.56 13.41 9.57
N LYS A 31 1.40 14.43 9.35
CA LYS A 31 2.42 14.42 8.29
C LYS A 31 3.46 13.32 8.47
N LEU A 32 4.01 13.15 9.67
CA LEU A 32 5.00 12.11 9.97
C LEU A 32 4.36 10.73 10.00
N GLY A 33 3.19 10.60 10.63
CA GLY A 33 2.46 9.34 10.73
C GLY A 33 2.09 8.75 9.36
N GLY A 34 1.67 9.60 8.42
CA GLY A 34 1.37 9.19 7.04
C GLY A 34 2.59 8.63 6.32
N VAL A 35 3.75 9.29 6.44
CA VAL A 35 5.01 8.83 5.82
C VAL A 35 5.47 7.51 6.43
N VAL A 36 5.42 7.37 7.77
CA VAL A 36 5.77 6.13 8.46
C VAL A 36 4.87 4.98 8.02
N ALA A 37 3.55 5.20 7.94
CA ALA A 37 2.60 4.19 7.47
C ALA A 37 2.85 3.78 6.02
N LEU A 38 3.22 4.72 5.15
CA LEU A 38 3.56 4.41 3.76
C LEU A 38 4.81 3.53 3.68
N VAL A 39 5.88 3.85 4.41
CA VAL A 39 7.07 3.00 4.48
C VAL A 39 6.73 1.61 5.01
N LEU A 40 5.93 1.53 6.07
CA LEU A 40 5.49 0.25 6.64
C LEU A 40 4.66 -0.57 5.64
N SER A 41 3.82 0.07 4.82
CA SER A 41 3.00 -0.64 3.82
C SER A 41 3.84 -1.43 2.82
N VAL A 42 5.01 -0.89 2.45
CA VAL A 42 5.98 -1.59 1.58
C VAL A 42 6.85 -2.55 2.39
N ALA A 43 7.23 -2.17 3.62
CA ALA A 43 8.08 -3.00 4.49
C ALA A 43 7.49 -4.38 4.80
N ILE A 44 6.15 -4.49 4.84
CA ILE A 44 5.45 -5.77 5.04
C ILE A 44 5.88 -6.85 4.04
N PHE A 45 6.19 -6.48 2.78
CA PHE A 45 6.64 -7.47 1.79
C PHE A 45 7.95 -8.17 2.19
N TYR A 46 8.84 -7.47 2.89
CA TYR A 46 10.10 -8.05 3.38
C TYR A 46 9.89 -8.92 4.62
N THR A 47 8.82 -8.71 5.39
CA THR A 47 8.51 -9.53 6.57
C THR A 47 7.70 -10.78 6.24
N LEU A 48 6.99 -10.81 5.11
CA LEU A 48 6.24 -11.98 4.61
C LEU A 48 7.02 -13.32 4.66
N PRO A 49 8.27 -13.43 4.18
CA PRO A 49 9.00 -14.70 4.22
C PRO A 49 9.35 -15.16 5.65
N LEU A 50 9.47 -14.22 6.60
CA LEU A 50 9.75 -14.53 8.00
C LEU A 50 8.50 -15.08 8.73
N ILE A 51 7.33 -14.59 8.36
CA ILE A 51 6.05 -14.99 8.95
C ILE A 51 5.60 -16.36 8.42
N ASN A 52 5.85 -16.63 7.14
CA ASN A 52 5.46 -17.88 6.49
C ASN A 52 6.60 -18.90 6.46
N SER A 53 6.94 -19.48 7.62
CA SER A 53 7.97 -20.50 7.76
C SER A 53 7.58 -21.89 7.25
N SER A 54 6.45 -22.03 6.55
CA SER A 54 6.01 -23.30 5.98
C SER A 54 6.89 -23.68 4.77
N ILE A 55 8.03 -24.30 5.07
CA ILE A 55 8.93 -24.95 4.12
C ILE A 55 8.08 -25.92 3.26
N GLY A 56 7.78 -25.53 2.01
CA GLY A 56 7.35 -26.44 0.96
C GLY A 56 5.89 -26.90 0.88
N LYS A 57 4.91 -26.29 1.58
CA LYS A 57 3.48 -26.67 1.40
C LYS A 57 2.75 -25.74 0.44
N SER A 58 2.21 -26.29 -0.66
CA SER A 58 1.28 -25.57 -1.51
C SER A 58 0.07 -25.11 -0.69
N LYS A 59 -0.22 -23.81 -0.71
CA LYS A 59 -1.38 -23.22 -0.02
C LYS A 59 -2.72 -23.72 -0.55
N MET A 60 -2.73 -24.42 -1.70
CA MET A 60 -3.91 -24.98 -2.36
C MET A 60 -4.66 -26.03 -1.53
N PHE A 61 -3.95 -26.79 -0.68
CA PHE A 61 -4.53 -27.88 0.12
C PHE A 61 -4.92 -27.46 1.53
N ILE A 62 -4.79 -26.17 1.87
CA ILE A 62 -5.16 -25.64 3.19
C ILE A 62 -6.57 -25.02 3.07
N PRO A 63 -7.62 -25.62 3.64
CA PRO A 63 -9.00 -25.15 3.46
C PRO A 63 -9.23 -23.73 3.97
N LEU A 64 -8.53 -23.31 5.03
CA LEU A 64 -8.59 -21.93 5.51
C LEU A 64 -8.06 -20.92 4.47
N ASN A 65 -7.06 -21.29 3.67
CA ASN A 65 -6.47 -20.33 2.72
C ASN A 65 -7.44 -19.97 1.57
N LYS A 66 -8.40 -20.84 1.23
CA LYS A 66 -9.45 -20.54 0.23
C LYS A 66 -10.50 -19.54 0.74
N LEU A 67 -10.57 -19.29 2.05
CA LEU A 67 -11.46 -18.26 2.59
C LEU A 67 -10.81 -16.87 2.53
N PHE A 68 -9.48 -16.83 2.54
CA PHE A 68 -8.69 -15.61 2.47
C PHE A 68 -8.28 -15.23 1.03
N PHE A 69 -8.43 -16.13 0.06
CA PHE A 69 -8.10 -15.94 -1.37
C PHE A 69 -9.12 -16.60 -2.28
#